data_AF-A0A381YJ60-F1
#
_entry.id   AF-A0A381YJ60-F1
#
_cell.length_a   1.000
_cell.length_b   1.000
_cell.length_c   1.000
_cell.angle_alpha   90.00
_cell.angle_beta   90.00
_cell.angle_gamma   90.00
#
_symmetry.space_group_name_H-M   'P 1'
#
loop_
_entity.id
_entity.type
_entity.pdbx_description
1 polymer ?
#
loop_
_entity_poly.entity_id
_entity_poly.type
_entity_poly.pdbx_seq_one_letter_code
_entity_poly.pdbx_strand_id
1 'polypeptide(L)'
;KERKLKFANNPKLRSQFRTYLSTLSLTGISDKELAWKLEKEFESPYFLLLDFASFPCTKDCSSNEQWVIRLKLIEAHSGDLIFLVRKQHELAEDEKVAESYNALAGKLTTEVVDEFVSGFIVPWHRWRYEHLQPASARINRTEIGI
;
A
#
# COMPACT_ATOMS: atom_id res chain seq x y z
N LYS A 1 -15.49 -8.72 -11.94
CA LYS A 1 -15.86 -8.93 -13.36
C LYS A 1 -15.77 -7.63 -14.17
N GLU A 2 -16.33 -6.53 -13.67
CA GLU A 2 -16.36 -5.21 -14.33
C GLU A 2 -14.98 -4.61 -14.64
N ARG A 3 -14.03 -4.73 -13.70
CA ARG A 3 -12.64 -4.27 -13.87
C ARG A 3 -11.91 -4.97 -15.04
N LYS A 4 -12.14 -6.28 -15.22
CA LYS A 4 -11.57 -7.05 -16.35
C LYS A 4 -12.16 -6.62 -17.70
N LEU A 5 -13.45 -6.27 -17.73
CA LEU A 5 -14.12 -5.72 -18.92
C LEU A 5 -13.56 -4.33 -19.31
N LYS A 6 -13.33 -3.44 -18.34
CA LYS A 6 -12.73 -2.12 -18.58
C LYS A 6 -11.31 -2.23 -19.19
N PHE A 7 -10.49 -3.17 -18.71
CA PHE A 7 -9.15 -3.42 -19.27
C PHE A 7 -9.17 -4.10 -20.65
N ALA A 8 -10.15 -4.99 -20.90
CA ALA A 8 -10.28 -5.66 -22.19
C ALA A 8 -10.63 -4.67 -23.31
N ASN A 9 -11.50 -3.70 -23.01
CA ASN A 9 -12.05 -2.75 -23.98
C ASN A 9 -11.20 -1.50 -24.19
N ASN A 10 -10.20 -1.24 -23.34
CA ASN A 10 -9.34 -0.06 -23.47
C ASN A 10 -7.85 -0.45 -23.58
N PRO A 11 -7.32 -0.62 -24.81
CA PRO A 11 -5.92 -0.95 -25.06
C PRO A 11 -4.94 0.07 -24.47
N LYS A 12 -5.31 1.35 -24.46
CA LYS A 12 -4.51 2.45 -23.90
C LYS A 12 -4.39 2.32 -22.38
N LEU A 13 -5.50 2.07 -21.69
CA LEU A 13 -5.52 1.83 -20.24
C LEU A 13 -4.71 0.58 -19.87
N ARG A 14 -4.78 -0.48 -20.68
CA ARG A 14 -4.00 -1.71 -20.48
C ARG A 14 -2.50 -1.47 -20.65
N SER A 15 -2.13 -0.69 -21.67
CA SER A 15 -0.75 -0.26 -21.90
C SER A 15 -0.26 0.60 -20.74
N GLN A 16 -1.03 1.61 -20.34
CA GLN A 16 -0.72 2.47 -19.19
C GLN A 16 -0.62 1.69 -17.88
N PHE A 17 -1.44 0.66 -17.68
CA PHE A 17 -1.35 -0.21 -16.50
C PHE A 17 -0.13 -1.14 -16.55
N ARG A 18 0.26 -1.63 -17.73
CA ARG A 18 1.50 -2.39 -17.90
C ARG A 18 2.73 -1.51 -17.73
N THR A 19 2.71 -0.29 -18.27
CA THR A 19 3.72 0.74 -18.01
C THR A 19 3.76 1.07 -16.52
N TYR A 20 2.62 1.29 -15.86
CA TYR A 20 2.51 1.46 -14.41
C TYR A 20 3.24 0.34 -13.65
N LEU A 21 2.98 -0.92 -14.00
CA LEU A 21 3.63 -2.07 -13.36
C LEU A 21 5.13 -2.15 -13.68
N SER A 22 5.54 -1.91 -14.93
CA SER A 22 6.95 -1.97 -15.31
C SER A 22 7.76 -0.82 -14.72
N THR A 23 7.14 0.34 -14.58
CA THR A 23 7.75 1.57 -14.07
C THR A 23 7.88 1.53 -12.56
N LEU A 24 6.88 1.02 -11.83
CA LEU A 24 6.99 0.70 -10.39
C LEU A 24 8.19 -0.23 -10.08
N SER A 25 8.51 -1.14 -11.00
CA SER A 25 9.61 -2.09 -10.85
C SER A 25 10.99 -1.54 -11.22
N LEU A 26 11.09 -0.50 -12.07
CA LEU A 26 12.37 -0.13 -12.71
C LEU A 26 12.70 1.37 -12.80
N THR A 27 11.76 2.32 -12.66
CA THR A 27 12.06 3.75 -12.86
C THR A 27 11.24 4.68 -11.97
N GLY A 28 11.94 5.61 -11.30
CA GLY A 28 11.44 6.53 -10.28
C GLY A 28 10.40 7.56 -10.72
N ILE A 29 9.26 7.14 -11.27
CA ILE A 29 8.03 7.93 -11.22
C ILE A 29 7.56 7.93 -9.77
N SER A 30 7.36 9.12 -9.23
CA SER A 30 6.92 9.27 -7.84
C SER A 30 5.48 8.75 -7.66
N ASP A 31 5.18 8.21 -6.48
CA ASP A 31 3.81 7.77 -6.12
C ASP A 31 2.77 8.90 -6.39
N LYS A 32 3.20 10.16 -6.25
CA LYS A 32 2.45 11.37 -6.59
C LYS A 32 2.02 11.43 -8.06
N GLU A 33 2.98 11.35 -8.98
CA GLU A 33 2.69 11.47 -10.42
C GLU A 33 1.78 10.34 -10.92
N LEU A 34 1.87 9.19 -10.25
CA LEU A 34 1.03 8.03 -10.49
C LEU A 34 -0.40 8.26 -9.99
N ALA A 35 -0.53 8.66 -8.73
CA ALA A 35 -1.82 8.92 -8.09
C ALA A 35 -2.59 10.03 -8.80
N TRP A 36 -1.90 11.11 -9.17
CA TRP A 36 -2.52 12.24 -9.86
C TRP A 36 -3.10 11.87 -11.24
N LYS A 37 -2.43 10.98 -11.97
CA LYS A 37 -2.97 10.46 -13.25
C LYS A 37 -4.21 9.59 -13.03
N LEU A 38 -4.25 8.83 -11.94
CA LEU A 38 -5.36 7.93 -11.61
C LEU A 38 -6.56 8.67 -11.02
N GLU A 39 -6.34 9.76 -10.29
CA GLU A 39 -7.40 10.59 -9.69
C GLU A 39 -8.46 10.98 -10.74
N LYS A 40 -8.02 11.47 -11.91
CA LYS A 40 -8.93 11.90 -12.98
C LYS A 40 -9.79 10.78 -13.57
N GLU A 41 -9.27 9.55 -13.57
CA GLU A 41 -9.94 8.39 -14.17
C GLU A 41 -10.84 7.66 -13.16
N PHE A 42 -10.51 7.73 -11.87
CA PHE A 42 -11.19 7.01 -10.80
C PHE A 42 -12.00 7.91 -9.86
N GLU A 43 -11.92 9.23 -10.03
CA GLU A 43 -12.59 10.25 -9.22
C GLU A 43 -12.36 10.05 -7.70
N SER A 44 -11.16 9.57 -7.35
CA SER A 44 -10.76 9.31 -5.96
C SER A 44 -9.54 10.13 -5.59
N PRO A 45 -9.60 10.96 -4.54
CA PRO A 45 -8.45 11.75 -4.08
C PRO A 45 -7.47 10.94 -3.23
N TYR A 46 -7.84 9.73 -2.80
CA TYR A 46 -6.99 8.87 -1.97
C TYR A 46 -6.75 7.52 -2.64
N PHE A 47 -5.52 7.03 -2.53
CA PHE A 47 -5.12 5.72 -3.06
C PHE A 47 -4.40 4.89 -2.01
N LEU A 48 -4.74 3.61 -1.96
CA LEU A 48 -3.97 2.60 -1.25
C LEU A 48 -3.05 1.89 -2.23
N LEU A 49 -1.75 1.95 -1.96
CA LEU A 49 -0.70 1.31 -2.76
C LEU A 49 -0.04 0.21 -1.93
N LEU A 50 -0.23 -1.04 -2.36
CA LEU A 50 0.54 -2.18 -1.86
C LEU A 50 1.71 -2.41 -2.80
N ASP A 51 2.93 -2.22 -2.30
CA ASP A 51 4.17 -2.53 -3.01
C ASP A 51 4.85 -3.75 -2.41
N PHE A 52 5.49 -4.52 -3.27
CA PHE A 52 6.26 -5.70 -2.92
C PHE A 52 7.52 -5.69 -3.77
N ALA A 53 8.67 -5.73 -3.12
CA ALA A 53 9.97 -5.64 -3.78
C ALA A 53 10.97 -6.61 -3.14
N SER A 54 11.79 -7.23 -3.99
CA SER A 54 12.96 -7.99 -3.57
C SER A 54 14.21 -7.12 -3.74
N PHE A 55 15.08 -7.12 -2.73
CA PHE A 55 16.35 -6.40 -2.74
C PHE A 55 17.49 -7.34 -2.35
N PRO A 56 18.71 -7.13 -2.87
CA PRO A 56 19.88 -7.81 -2.35
C PRO A 56 20.13 -7.37 -0.90
N CYS A 57 20.41 -8.31 0.01
CA CYS A 57 20.88 -7.95 1.35
C CYS A 57 22.41 -7.86 1.37
N THR A 58 22.95 -6.74 1.85
CA THR A 58 24.37 -6.40 1.72
C THR A 58 25.12 -6.23 3.05
N LYS A 59 24.43 -6.24 4.20
CA LYS A 59 25.06 -6.21 5.54
C LYS A 59 24.30 -7.10 6.52
N ASP A 60 25.02 -8.02 7.15
CA ASP A 60 24.59 -8.83 8.29
C ASP A 60 23.31 -9.68 8.09
N CYS A 61 23.01 -10.07 6.84
CA CYS A 61 22.00 -11.08 6.55
C CYS A 61 22.64 -12.47 6.41
N SER A 62 21.95 -13.47 6.92
CA SER A 62 22.18 -14.89 6.61
C SER A 62 21.82 -15.27 5.16
N SER A 63 21.01 -14.45 4.48
CA SER A 63 20.61 -14.58 3.08
C SER A 63 21.06 -13.42 2.21
N ASN A 64 21.24 -13.69 0.92
CA ASN A 64 21.54 -12.67 -0.09
C ASN A 64 20.29 -11.92 -0.58
N GLU A 65 19.09 -12.33 -0.17
CA GLU A 65 17.82 -11.77 -0.62
C GLU A 65 16.93 -11.37 0.56
N GLN A 66 16.29 -10.22 0.43
CA GLN A 66 15.28 -9.75 1.36
C GLN A 66 14.06 -9.24 0.60
N TRP A 67 12.89 -9.43 1.18
CA TRP A 67 11.67 -8.80 0.74
C TRP A 67 11.32 -7.60 1.56
N VAL A 68 10.76 -6.62 0.88
CA VAL A 68 10.13 -5.46 1.47
C VAL A 68 8.72 -5.40 0.93
N ILE A 69 7.74 -5.41 1.83
CA ILE A 69 6.34 -5.14 1.52
C ILE A 69 5.97 -3.81 2.18
N ARG A 70 5.27 -2.95 1.45
CA ARG A 70 4.77 -1.68 1.98
C ARG A 70 3.32 -1.46 1.59
N LEU A 71 2.54 -0.96 2.53
CA LEU A 71 1.19 -0.47 2.28
C LEU A 71 1.15 1.02 2.57
N LYS A 72 0.88 1.84 1.55
CA LYS A 72 0.84 3.29 1.63
C LYS A 72 -0.57 3.80 1.39
N LEU A 73 -1.01 4.77 2.19
CA LEU A 73 -2.15 5.61 1.89
C LEU A 73 -1.63 6.98 1.44
N ILE A 74 -1.97 7.37 0.21
CA ILE A 74 -1.50 8.62 -0.40
C ILE A 74 -2.68 9.49 -0.82
N GLU A 75 -2.51 10.80 -0.68
CA GLU A 75 -3.39 11.80 -1.30
C GLU A 75 -2.88 12.11 -2.71
N ALA A 76 -3.77 12.06 -3.69
CA ALA A 76 -3.42 11.99 -5.10
C ALA A 76 -2.91 13.31 -5.67
N HIS A 77 -3.47 14.43 -5.20
CA HIS A 77 -3.20 15.74 -5.75
C HIS A 77 -1.85 16.30 -5.25
N SER A 78 -1.64 16.24 -3.94
CA SER A 78 -0.43 16.66 -3.25
C SER A 78 0.70 15.63 -3.38
N GLY A 79 0.36 14.34 -3.44
CA GLY A 79 1.30 13.24 -3.29
C GLY A 79 1.66 12.93 -1.85
N ASP A 80 0.95 13.51 -0.88
CA ASP A 80 1.25 13.37 0.54
C ASP A 80 1.03 11.93 1.00
N LEU A 81 2.01 11.41 1.73
CA LEU A 81 1.92 10.12 2.40
C LEU A 81 1.17 10.30 3.72
N ILE A 82 -0.08 9.83 3.75
CA ILE A 82 -0.94 9.90 4.93
C ILE A 82 -0.56 8.81 5.93
N PHE A 83 -0.26 7.61 5.44
CA PHE A 83 0.10 6.47 6.28
C PHE A 83 0.99 5.48 5.52
N LEU A 84 1.91 4.83 6.24
CA LEU A 84 2.79 3.80 5.70
C LEU A 84 2.99 2.68 6.71
N VAL A 85 2.74 1.46 6.28
CA VAL A 85 3.27 0.25 6.92
C VAL A 85 4.38 -0.30 6.05
N ARG A 86 5.50 -0.69 6.66
CA ARG A 86 6.61 -1.37 5.99
C ARG A 86 7.00 -2.61 6.80
N LYS A 87 7.04 -3.77 6.15
CA LYS A 87 7.69 -4.97 6.69
C LYS A 87 8.85 -5.38 5.80
N GLN A 88 9.88 -5.91 6.45
CA GLN A 88 11.05 -6.45 5.80
C GLN A 88 11.24 -7.87 6.32
N HIS A 89 11.50 -8.81 5.41
CA HIS A 89 11.73 -10.21 5.73
C HIS A 89 12.97 -10.69 4.97
N GLU A 90 13.86 -11.35 5.67
CA GLU A 90 15.05 -11.96 5.07
C GLU A 90 14.70 -13.38 4.62
N LEU A 91 14.91 -13.69 3.34
CA LEU A 91 14.47 -14.97 2.77
C LEU A 91 15.45 -16.08 3.13
N ALA A 92 15.02 -17.06 3.93
CA ALA A 92 15.79 -18.27 4.15
C ALA A 92 15.82 -19.16 2.88
N GLU A 93 16.82 -20.05 2.75
CA GLU A 93 16.96 -20.92 1.57
C GLU A 93 15.77 -21.88 1.38
N ASP A 94 15.17 -22.36 2.47
CA ASP A 94 13.97 -23.22 2.48
C ASP A 94 12.68 -22.47 2.13
N GLU A 95 12.70 -21.13 2.19
CA GLU A 95 11.59 -20.27 1.79
C GLU A 95 11.58 -19.97 0.28
N LYS A 96 12.66 -20.33 -0.45
CA LYS A 96 12.79 -20.12 -1.91
C LYS A 96 12.03 -21.15 -2.76
N VAL A 97 11.23 -22.01 -2.15
CA VAL A 97 10.33 -22.94 -2.86
C VAL A 97 8.97 -22.26 -3.12
N ALA A 98 8.37 -22.49 -4.29
CA ALA A 98 7.16 -21.76 -4.73
C ALA A 98 5.98 -21.79 -3.74
N GLU A 99 5.80 -22.89 -2.99
CA GLU A 99 4.75 -23.00 -1.98
C GLU A 99 5.05 -22.13 -0.76
N SER A 100 6.26 -22.24 -0.20
CA SER A 100 6.75 -21.41 0.91
C SER A 100 6.75 -19.92 0.54
N TYR A 101 7.14 -19.60 -0.69
CA TYR A 101 7.16 -18.23 -1.23
C TYR A 101 5.77 -17.59 -1.19
N ASN A 102 4.75 -18.30 -1.69
CA ASN A 102 3.37 -17.80 -1.72
C ASN A 102 2.77 -17.69 -0.32
N ALA A 103 3.05 -18.66 0.56
CA ALA A 103 2.62 -18.63 1.95
C ALA A 103 3.22 -17.44 2.69
N LEU A 104 4.53 -17.18 2.51
CA LEU A 104 5.22 -16.03 3.07
C LEU A 104 4.66 -14.70 2.54
N ALA A 105 4.46 -14.59 1.22
CA ALA A 105 3.89 -13.38 0.62
C ALA A 105 2.47 -13.10 1.15
N GLY A 106 1.66 -14.15 1.31
CA GLY A 106 0.33 -14.07 1.93
C GLY A 106 0.41 -13.59 3.39
N LYS A 107 1.28 -14.21 4.19
CA LYS A 107 1.52 -13.82 5.60
C LYS A 107 1.92 -12.36 5.72
N LEU A 108 2.93 -11.92 4.98
CA LEU A 108 3.43 -10.54 5.02
C LEU A 108 2.37 -9.54 4.56
N THR A 109 1.53 -9.91 3.58
CA THR A 109 0.41 -9.09 3.13
C THR A 109 -0.64 -8.94 4.24
N THR A 110 -0.99 -10.03 4.92
CA THR A 110 -1.91 -9.98 6.07
C THR A 110 -1.36 -9.08 7.17
N GLU A 111 -0.08 -9.23 7.52
CA GLU A 111 0.55 -8.41 8.57
C GLU A 111 0.51 -6.90 8.25
N VAL A 112 0.83 -6.49 7.01
CA VAL A 112 0.77 -5.06 6.66
C VAL A 112 -0.66 -4.52 6.63
N VAL A 113 -1.64 -5.34 6.25
CA VAL A 113 -3.05 -4.96 6.25
C VAL A 113 -3.59 -4.84 7.67
N ASP A 114 -3.26 -5.79 8.55
CA ASP A 114 -3.69 -5.77 9.95
C ASP A 114 -3.10 -4.57 10.70
N GLU A 115 -1.84 -4.23 10.44
CA GLU A 115 -1.20 -3.02 10.98
C GLU A 115 -1.83 -1.74 10.41
N PHE A 116 -2.22 -1.73 9.14
CA PHE A 116 -2.96 -0.60 8.57
C PHE A 116 -4.37 -0.47 9.18
N VAL A 117 -5.07 -1.58 9.40
CA VAL A 117 -6.40 -1.56 10.02
C VAL A 117 -6.31 -1.03 11.45
N SER A 118 -5.37 -1.55 12.25
CA SER A 118 -5.20 -1.16 13.64
C SER A 118 -4.59 0.24 13.80
N GLY A 119 -3.67 0.64 12.92
CA GLY A 119 -2.95 1.92 13.01
C GLY A 119 -3.64 3.10 12.32
N PHE A 120 -4.53 2.86 11.34
CA PHE A 120 -5.20 3.93 10.61
C PHE A 120 -6.73 3.79 10.64
N ILE A 121 -7.28 2.66 10.21
CA ILE A 121 -8.74 2.50 10.02
C ILE A 121 -9.49 2.61 11.35
N VAL A 122 -9.08 1.86 12.37
CA VAL A 122 -9.74 1.85 13.68
C VAL A 122 -9.66 3.22 14.36
N PRO A 123 -8.48 3.87 14.47
CA PRO A 123 -8.39 5.22 15.00
C PRO A 123 -9.26 6.21 14.22
N TRP A 124 -9.20 6.20 12.89
CA TRP A 124 -9.99 7.11 12.05
C TRP A 124 -11.50 6.95 12.28
N HIS A 125 -11.99 5.72 12.35
CA HIS A 125 -13.40 5.46 12.64
C HIS A 125 -13.80 5.92 14.05
N ARG A 126 -12.94 5.71 15.05
CA ARG A 126 -13.18 6.19 16.43
C ARG A 126 -13.27 7.71 16.45
N TRP A 127 -12.30 8.40 15.84
CA TRP A 127 -12.30 9.85 15.72
C TRP A 127 -13.57 10.37 15.06
N ARG A 128 -13.97 9.77 13.93
CA ARG A 128 -15.20 10.15 13.22
C ARG A 128 -16.44 9.96 14.07
N TYR A 129 -16.55 8.83 14.79
CA TYR A 129 -17.68 8.55 15.67
C TYR A 129 -17.80 9.58 16.80
N GLU A 130 -16.68 9.92 17.43
CA GLU A 130 -16.65 10.95 18.49
C GLU A 130 -17.00 12.34 17.96
N HIS A 131 -16.60 12.66 16.72
CA HIS A 131 -16.90 13.97 16.12
C HIS A 131 -18.35 14.11 15.63
N LEU A 132 -19.10 13.01 15.52
CA LEU A 132 -20.55 13.04 15.34
C LEU A 132 -21.29 13.42 16.65
N GLN A 133 -20.63 13.31 17.81
CA GLN A 133 -21.22 13.73 19.08
C GLN A 133 -21.32 15.26 19.16
N PRO A 134 -22.28 15.78 19.96
CA PRO A 134 -22.37 17.21 20.25
C PRO A 134 -21.03 17.77 20.75
N ALA A 135 -20.74 19.04 20.44
CA ALA A 135 -19.46 19.66 20.78
C ALA A 135 -19.11 19.57 22.29
N SER A 136 -20.12 19.50 23.17
CA SER A 136 -19.96 19.31 24.61
C SER A 136 -19.41 17.95 25.05
N ALA A 137 -19.39 16.96 24.16
CA ALA A 137 -18.97 15.58 24.43
C ALA A 137 -17.81 15.11 23.52
N ARG A 138 -17.20 16.02 22.74
CA ARG A 138 -16.09 15.67 21.85
C ARG A 138 -14.77 15.54 22.61
N ILE A 139 -14.04 14.48 22.30
CA ILE A 139 -12.70 14.21 22.83
C ILE A 139 -11.66 14.76 21.84
N ASN A 140 -10.52 15.24 22.36
CA ASN A 140 -9.47 15.84 21.53
C ASN A 140 -8.74 14.80 20.67
N ARG A 141 -8.36 15.20 19.45
CA ARG A 141 -7.71 14.32 18.45
C ARG A 141 -6.45 13.61 18.98
N THR A 142 -5.64 14.31 19.76
CA THR A 142 -4.42 13.78 20.39
C THR A 142 -4.68 12.68 21.42
N GLU A 143 -5.87 12.62 22.03
CA GLU A 143 -6.23 11.58 22.99
C GLU A 143 -6.61 10.25 22.31
N ILE A 144 -6.84 10.28 21.00
CA ILE A 144 -7.28 9.13 20.18
C ILE A 144 -6.09 8.44 19.50
N GLY A 145 -4.89 9.03 19.59
CA GLY A 145 -3.66 8.49 19.00
C GLY A 145 -3.54 8.70 17.49
N ILE A 146 -4.10 9.81 16.97
CA ILE A 146 -4.02 10.23 15.55
C ILE A 146 -3.35 11.59 15.42
#